data_AF-A0A0A1S4B7-F1
#
_entry.id   AF-A0A0A1S4B7-F1
#
_cell.length_a   1.000
_cell.length_b   1.000
_cell.length_c   1.000
_cell.angle_alpha   90.00
_cell.angle_beta   90.00
_cell.angle_gamma   90.00
#
_symmetry.space_group_name_H-M   'P 1'
#
loop_
_entity.id
_entity.type
_entity.pdbx_description
1 polymer ?
#
loop_
_entity_poly.entity_id
_entity_poly.type
_entity_poly.pdbx_seq_one_letter_code
_entity_poly.pdbx_strand_id
1 'polypeptide(L)' 'MEMNTQDCLKKALLDTQEKVRDFMAYADVIEDKELSKCFREFAKVEGLQAQKLQEHIENFK' A
#
# COMPACT_ATOMS: atom_id res chain seq x y z
N MET A 1 15.69 4.66 18.77
CA MET A 1 16.41 4.94 17.51
C MET A 1 15.63 6.04 16.81
N GLU A 2 16.27 7.16 16.47
CA GLU A 2 15.67 8.13 15.55
C GLU A 2 15.61 7.49 14.16
N MET A 3 14.44 7.47 13.54
CA MET A 3 14.30 7.00 12.16
C MET A 3 14.90 8.04 11.22
N ASN A 4 15.83 7.61 10.36
CA ASN A 4 16.30 8.48 9.28
C ASN A 4 15.29 8.48 8.13
N THR A 5 15.49 9.37 7.14
CA THR A 5 14.60 9.49 5.98
C THR A 5 14.41 8.16 5.22
N GLN A 6 15.47 7.35 5.08
CA GLN A 6 15.37 6.05 4.40
C GLN A 6 14.54 5.05 5.20
N ASP A 7 14.67 5.04 6.53
CA ASP A 7 13.84 4.20 7.41
C ASP A 7 12.37 4.58 7.31
N CYS A 8 12.07 5.89 7.27
CA CYS A 8 10.71 6.40 7.07
C CYS A 8 10.12 5.93 5.73
N LEU A 9 10.89 6.02 4.64
CA LEU A 9 10.43 5.59 3.31
C LEU A 9 10.20 4.09 3.23
N LYS A 10 11.12 3.28 3.76
CA LYS A 10 10.99 1.81 3.79
C LYS A 10 9.78 1.38 4.61
N LYS A 11 9.55 2.03 5.76
CA LYS A 11 8.38 1.76 6.59
C LYS A 11 7.09 2.14 5.88
N ALA A 12 7.02 3.33 5.29
CA ALA A 12 5.86 3.77 4.52
C ALA A 12 5.55 2.82 3.35
N LEU A 13 6.57 2.35 2.62
CA LEU A 13 6.40 1.38 1.56
C LEU A 13 5.80 0.05 2.08
N LEU A 14 6.35 -0.48 3.18
CA LEU A 14 5.87 -1.72 3.79
C LEU A 14 4.40 -1.58 4.23
N ASP A 15 4.08 -0.52 4.97
CA ASP A 15 2.73 -0.26 5.47
C ASP A 15 1.72 -0.12 4.31
N THR A 16 2.11 0.55 3.22
CA THR A 16 1.27 0.66 2.01
C THR A 16 1.09 -0.70 1.31
N GLN A 17 2.14 -1.51 1.21
CA GLN A 17 2.03 -2.87 0.64
C GLN A 17 1.12 -3.78 1.50
N GLU A 18 1.17 -3.64 2.83
CA GLU A 18 0.28 -4.35 3.74
C GLU A 18 -1.19 -3.95 3.50
N LYS A 19 -1.48 -2.66 3.34
CA LYS A 19 -2.84 -2.20 2.99
C LYS A 19 -3.33 -2.78 1.67
N VAL A 20 -2.48 -2.88 0.64
CA VAL A 20 -2.86 -3.53 -0.63
C VAL A 20 -3.31 -4.97 -0.38
N ARG A 21 -2.52 -5.74 0.36
CA ARG A 21 -2.83 -7.13 0.71
C ARG A 21 -4.14 -7.21 1.49
N ASP A 22 -4.30 -6.37 2.50
CA ASP A 22 -5.44 -6.42 3.41
C ASP A 22 -6.74 -6.02 2.70
N PHE A 23 -6.73 -4.96 1.88
CA PHE A 23 -7.89 -4.57 1.06
C PHE A 23 -8.27 -5.63 0.04
N MET A 24 -7.31 -6.30 -0.60
CA MET A 24 -7.60 -7.42 -1.48
C MET A 24 -8.24 -8.59 -0.72
N ALA A 25 -7.70 -8.95 0.45
CA ALA A 25 -8.27 -10.00 1.29
C ALA A 25 -9.70 -9.66 1.75
N TYR A 26 -9.98 -8.41 2.13
CA TYR A 26 -11.33 -7.97 2.48
C TYR A 26 -12.29 -8.04 1.31
N ALA A 27 -11.85 -7.61 0.12
CA ALA A 27 -12.66 -7.67 -1.09
C ALA A 27 -13.04 -9.09 -1.51
N ASP A 28 -12.27 -10.10 -1.10
CA ASP A 28 -12.53 -11.51 -1.43
C ASP A 28 -13.54 -12.17 -0.48
N VAL A 29 -13.72 -11.65 0.75
CA VAL A 29 -14.63 -12.24 1.75
C VAL A 29 -15.93 -11.46 1.95
N ILE A 30 -16.00 -10.20 1.49
CA ILE A 30 -17.18 -9.36 1.65
C ILE A 30 -18.24 -9.68 0.58
N GLU A 31 -19.48 -9.92 1.04
CA GLU A 31 -20.63 -10.23 0.18
C GLU A 31 -21.22 -8.99 -0.51
N ASP A 32 -21.16 -7.82 0.15
CA ASP A 32 -21.61 -6.56 -0.43
C ASP A 32 -20.73 -6.20 -1.65
N LYS A 33 -21.34 -6.23 -2.83
CA LYS A 33 -20.62 -6.03 -4.10
C LYS A 33 -20.05 -4.63 -4.25
N GLU A 34 -20.73 -3.60 -3.75
CA GLU A 34 -20.25 -2.22 -3.86
C GLU A 34 -19.08 -2.00 -2.90
N LEU A 35 -19.16 -2.55 -1.68
CA LEU A 35 -18.07 -2.49 -0.73
C LEU A 35 -16.86 -3.32 -1.16
N SER A 36 -17.07 -4.53 -1.70
CA SER A 36 -16.00 -5.35 -2.29
C SER A 36 -15.29 -4.60 -3.42
N LYS A 37 -16.05 -3.96 -4.31
CA LYS A 37 -15.49 -3.12 -5.39
C LYS A 37 -14.70 -1.94 -4.83
N CYS A 38 -15.23 -1.25 -3.82
CA CYS A 38 -14.56 -0.15 -3.13
C CYS A 38 -13.19 -0.58 -2.58
N PHE A 39 -13.10 -1.73 -1.92
CA PHE A 39 -11.83 -2.25 -1.42
C PHE A 39 -10.83 -2.59 -2.55
N ARG A 40 -11.29 -3.11 -3.69
CA ARG A 40 -10.41 -3.33 -4.85
C ARG A 40 -9.88 -2.01 -5.42
N GLU A 41 -10.70 -0.96 -5.43
CA GLU A 41 -10.26 0.37 -5.84
C GLU A 41 -9.22 0.94 -4.87
N PHE A 42 -9.41 0.78 -3.55
CA PHE A 42 -8.43 1.17 -2.55
C PHE A 42 -7.11 0.41 -2.70
N ALA A 43 -7.15 -0.92 -2.88
CA ALA A 43 -5.96 -1.73 -3.13
C ALA A 43 -5.18 -1.23 -4.37
N LYS A 44 -5.88 -0.86 -5.44
CA LYS A 44 -5.25 -0.27 -6.64
C LYS A 44 -4.58 1.07 -6.33
N VAL A 45 -5.24 1.95 -5.58
CA VAL A 45 -4.68 3.27 -5.21
C VAL A 45 -3.44 3.11 -4.33
N GLU A 46 -3.49 2.25 -3.30
CA GLU A 46 -2.34 1.96 -2.45
C GLU A 46 -1.20 1.30 -3.26
N GLY A 47 -1.51 0.45 -4.24
CA GLY A 47 -0.50 -0.12 -5.14
C GLY A 47 0.26 0.94 -5.96
N LEU A 48 -0.45 1.96 -6.45
CA LEU A 48 0.17 3.11 -7.12
C LEU A 48 1.01 3.95 -6.15
N GLN A 49 0.60 4.08 -4.89
CA GLN A 49 1.40 4.77 -3.88
C GLN A 49 2.68 3.98 -3.55
N ALA A 50 2.59 2.66 -3.38
CA ALA A 50 3.74 1.78 -3.14
C ALA A 50 4.76 1.89 -4.28
N GLN A 51 4.29 1.92 -5.54
CA GLN A 51 5.18 2.10 -6.69
C GLN A 51 5.96 3.42 -6.61
N LYS A 52 5.31 4.54 -6.30
CA LYS A 52 5.98 5.83 -6.15
C LYS A 52 6.99 5.84 -4.99
N LEU A 53 6.64 5.22 -3.87
CA LEU A 53 7.56 5.10 -2.73
C LEU A 53 8.80 4.26 -3.09
N GLN A 54 8.60 3.16 -3.82
CA GLN A 54 9.67 2.32 -4.35
C GLN A 54 10.58 3.12 -5.31
N GLU A 55 10.02 3.89 -6.23
CA GLU A 55 10.77 4.77 -7.13
C GLU A 55 11.62 5.80 -6.37
N HIS A 56 11.07 6.40 -5.31
CA HIS A 56 11.86 7.29 -4.46
C HIS A 56 13.03 6.56 -3.81
N ILE A 57 12.82 5.37 -3.23
CA ILE A 57 13.87 4.56 -2.60
C ILE A 57 14.98 4.22 -3.61
N GLU A 58 14.62 3.86 -4.84
CA GLU A 58 15.59 3.54 -5.91
C GLU A 58 16.38 4.76 -6.38
N ASN A 59 15.78 5.95 -6.33
CA ASN A 59 16.41 7.22 -6.68
C ASN A 59 17.28 7.81 -5.56
N PHE A 60 17.16 7.33 -4.31
CA PHE A 60 17.95 7.76 -3.14
C PHE A 60 19.43 7.29 -3.16
N LYS A 61 19.96 6.94 -4.34
CA LYS A 61 21.37 6.52 -4.51
C LYS A 61 22.37 7.58 -4.06
#